data_AF-A0A9I9DDK4-F1
#
_entry.id   AF-A0A9I9DDK4-F1
#
_cell.length_a   1.000
_cell.length_b   1.000
_cell.length_c   1.000
_cell.angle_alpha   90.00
_cell.angle_beta   90.00
_cell.angle_gamma   90.00
#
_symmetry.space_group_name_H-M   'P 1'
#
loop_
_entity.id
_entity.type
_entity.pdbx_description
1 polymer ?
#
loop_
_entity_poly.entity_id
_entity_poly.type
_entity_poly.pdbx_seq_one_letter_code
_entity_poly.pdbx_strand_id
1 'polypeptide(L)'
;MNVEKLVSIQIPVKLKKQLVDDSEFVTHLGKLVKLPRTPNVDDIMKKYLEYRLKKDATKDESVGEIVKGLICYFDKALPVMLLYKSERQQYEELMINDVSPSSIYGAEHLLRLFVRLPELLSQANIEEETLMELQQKFLRKNQNAFFLSSYHVPENMETSTNNADD
;
A
#
# COMPACT_ATOMS: atom_id res chain seq x y z
N MET A 1 4.88 30.33 17.31
CA MET A 1 5.07 28.88 17.49
C MET A 1 4.01 28.19 16.67
N ASN A 2 4.40 27.57 15.56
CA ASN A 2 3.47 26.78 14.76
C ASN A 2 3.26 25.48 15.51
N VAL A 3 2.06 25.25 16.03
CA VAL A 3 1.71 23.98 16.65
C VAL A 3 1.58 23.00 15.48
N GLU A 4 2.59 22.16 15.27
CA GLU A 4 2.50 21.07 14.30
C GLU A 4 1.24 20.27 14.63
N LYS A 5 0.25 20.34 13.74
CA LYS A 5 -0.98 19.60 13.88
C LYS A 5 -0.61 18.13 13.71
N LEU A 6 -0.47 17.41 14.82
CA LEU A 6 -0.26 15.97 14.82
C LEU A 6 -1.54 15.30 14.31
N VAL A 7 -1.60 15.05 13.00
CA VAL A 7 -2.70 14.32 12.37
C VAL A 7 -2.54 12.84 12.76
N SER A 8 -3.42 12.33 13.61
CA SER A 8 -3.40 10.92 14.02
C SER A 8 -4.36 10.10 13.18
N ILE A 9 -3.84 9.42 12.16
CA ILE A 9 -4.65 8.44 11.41
C ILE A 9 -4.77 7.16 12.24
N GLN A 10 -5.97 6.91 12.77
CA GLN A 10 -6.24 5.67 13.47
C GLN A 10 -6.49 4.51 12.50
N ILE A 11 -5.53 3.60 12.40
CA ILE A 11 -5.68 2.36 11.64
C ILE A 11 -6.60 1.38 12.39
N PRO A 12 -7.67 0.84 11.76
CA PRO A 12 -8.55 -0.11 12.41
C PRO A 12 -7.84 -1.45 12.70
N VAL A 13 -8.25 -2.12 13.80
CA VAL A 13 -7.58 -3.33 14.34
C VAL A 13 -7.38 -4.43 13.28
N LYS A 14 -8.37 -4.67 12.41
CA LYS A 14 -8.25 -5.68 11.35
C LYS A 14 -7.15 -5.36 10.33
N LEU A 15 -6.96 -4.08 10.00
CA LEU A 15 -5.89 -3.64 9.11
C LEU A 15 -4.55 -3.57 9.83
N LYS A 16 -4.53 -3.30 11.14
CA LYS A 16 -3.32 -3.46 11.96
C LYS A 16 -2.84 -4.91 11.96
N LYS A 17 -3.74 -5.88 12.13
CA LYS A 17 -3.39 -7.30 12.00
C LYS A 17 -2.78 -7.61 10.63
N GLN A 18 -3.40 -7.09 9.55
CA GLN A 18 -2.85 -7.26 8.20
C GLN A 18 -1.41 -6.73 8.07
N LEU A 19 -1.10 -5.58 8.68
CA LEU A 19 0.27 -5.03 8.70
C LEU A 19 1.24 -5.91 9.48
N VAL A 20 0.80 -6.51 10.59
CA VAL A 20 1.62 -7.45 11.37
C VAL A 20 1.91 -8.70 10.55
N ASP A 21 0.88 -9.31 9.96
CA ASP A 21 1.01 -10.52 9.14
C ASP A 21 1.91 -10.25 7.90
N ASP A 22 1.70 -9.12 7.22
CA ASP A 22 2.54 -8.65 6.10
C ASP A 22 4.01 -8.49 6.51
N SER A 23 4.26 -7.85 7.66
CA SER A 23 5.62 -7.68 8.18
C SER A 23 6.28 -9.03 8.45
N GLU A 24 5.57 -9.98 9.06
CA GLU A 24 6.11 -11.31 9.36
C GLU A 24 6.44 -12.10 8.09
N PHE A 25 5.55 -12.07 7.08
CA PHE A 25 5.81 -12.72 5.80
C PHE A 25 7.08 -12.21 5.12
N VAL A 26 7.28 -10.89 5.08
CA VAL A 26 8.38 -10.28 4.31
C VAL A 26 9.70 -10.29 5.08
N THR A 27 9.66 -10.02 6.38
CA THR A 27 10.88 -9.80 7.19
C THR A 27 11.42 -11.07 7.84
N HIS A 28 10.53 -11.98 8.27
CA HIS A 28 10.93 -13.20 8.98
C HIS A 28 10.88 -14.43 8.06
N LEU A 29 9.85 -14.52 7.21
CA LEU A 29 9.67 -15.69 6.33
C LEU A 29 10.27 -15.50 4.94
N GLY A 30 10.81 -14.32 4.63
CA GLY A 30 11.45 -14.03 3.34
C GLY A 30 10.50 -14.11 2.14
N LYS A 31 9.18 -14.10 2.38
CA LYS A 31 8.17 -14.22 1.33
C LYS A 31 7.85 -12.86 0.74
N LEU A 32 7.61 -12.82 -0.57
CA LEU A 32 7.31 -11.59 -1.30
C LEU A 32 5.88 -11.60 -1.84
N VAL A 33 5.33 -10.41 -2.02
CA VAL A 33 4.09 -10.25 -2.78
C VAL A 33 4.41 -10.49 -4.26
N LYS A 34 3.60 -11.30 -4.95
CA LYS A 34 3.79 -11.51 -6.40
C LYS A 34 3.37 -10.25 -7.16
N LEU A 35 4.26 -9.73 -8.01
CA LEU A 35 4.04 -8.55 -8.83
C LEU A 35 4.00 -8.92 -10.33
N PRO A 36 3.25 -8.20 -11.18
CA PRO A 36 2.33 -7.12 -10.83
C PRO A 36 1.10 -7.64 -10.06
N ARG A 37 0.57 -6.83 -9.14
CA ARG A 37 -0.62 -7.18 -8.34
C ARG A 37 -1.89 -6.84 -9.08
N THR A 38 -2.91 -7.68 -8.87
CA THR A 38 -4.29 -7.40 -9.28
C THR A 38 -5.23 -7.60 -8.08
N PRO A 39 -6.05 -6.59 -7.71
CA PRO A 39 -5.99 -5.21 -8.21
C PRO A 39 -4.70 -4.50 -7.78
N ASN A 40 -4.18 -3.59 -8.62
CA ASN A 40 -3.08 -2.68 -8.26
C ASN A 40 -3.63 -1.42 -7.54
N VAL A 41 -2.76 -0.49 -7.14
CA VAL A 41 -3.19 0.74 -6.46
C VAL A 41 -4.08 1.59 -7.36
N ASP A 42 -3.75 1.74 -8.64
CA ASP A 42 -4.59 2.49 -9.59
C ASP A 42 -6.01 1.90 -9.68
N ASP A 43 -6.12 0.58 -9.77
CA ASP A 43 -7.40 -0.15 -9.77
C ASP A 43 -8.18 0.07 -8.47
N ILE A 44 -7.50 0.02 -7.31
CA ILE A 44 -8.12 0.22 -6.00
C ILE A 44 -8.65 1.65 -5.88
N MET A 45 -7.86 2.63 -6.30
CA MET A 45 -8.22 4.05 -6.27
C MET A 45 -9.36 4.36 -7.23
N LYS A 46 -9.35 3.78 -8.43
CA LYS A 46 -10.46 3.88 -9.39
C LYS A 46 -11.75 3.29 -8.82
N LYS A 47 -11.69 2.10 -8.23
CA LYS A 47 -12.86 1.47 -7.57
C LYS A 47 -13.37 2.32 -6.40
N TYR A 48 -12.49 3.02 -5.69
CA TYR A 48 -12.89 3.94 -4.62
C TYR A 48 -13.63 5.17 -5.16
N LEU A 49 -13.15 5.79 -6.25
CA LEU A 49 -13.84 6.90 -6.90
C LEU A 49 -15.23 6.47 -7.41
N GLU A 50 -15.32 5.30 -8.07
CA GLU A 50 -16.60 4.75 -8.52
C GLU A 50 -17.58 4.47 -7.35
N TYR A 51 -17.06 4.03 -6.20
CA TYR A 51 -17.86 3.86 -4.99
C TYR A 51 -18.39 5.19 -4.45
N ARG A 52 -17.56 6.24 -4.46
CA ARG A 52 -17.92 7.58 -3.99
C ARG A 52 -18.96 8.24 -4.89
N LEU A 53 -18.78 8.16 -6.21
CA LEU A 53 -19.73 8.63 -7.22
C LEU A 53 -21.14 8.06 -7.03
N LYS A 54 -21.25 6.76 -6.74
CA LYS A 54 -22.54 6.09 -6.50
C LYS A 54 -23.21 6.52 -5.19
N LYS A 55 -22.46 7.10 -4.25
CA LYS A 55 -22.91 7.42 -2.91
C LYS A 55 -23.29 8.90 -2.75
N ASP A 56 -22.48 9.82 -3.29
CA ASP A 56 -22.68 11.28 -3.21
C ASP A 56 -22.05 11.98 -4.43
N ALA A 57 -22.87 12.50 -5.35
CA ALA A 57 -22.40 13.09 -6.63
C ALA A 57 -21.81 14.51 -6.50
N THR A 58 -21.99 15.21 -5.37
CA THR A 58 -21.68 16.64 -5.22
C THR A 58 -20.29 16.96 -4.62
N LYS A 59 -19.54 15.96 -4.13
CA LYS A 59 -18.20 16.11 -3.52
C LYS A 59 -17.06 15.53 -4.36
N ASP A 60 -17.27 15.30 -5.66
CA ASP A 60 -16.41 14.40 -6.43
C ASP A 60 -15.06 15.00 -6.86
N GLU A 61 -15.03 16.29 -7.21
CA GLU A 61 -13.81 16.91 -7.76
C GLU A 61 -12.67 17.01 -6.73
N SER A 62 -12.97 17.38 -5.48
CA SER A 62 -11.96 17.44 -4.41
C SER A 62 -11.44 16.05 -4.03
N VAL A 63 -12.31 15.03 -4.04
CA VAL A 63 -11.93 13.64 -3.77
C VAL A 63 -11.02 13.12 -4.88
N GLY A 64 -11.30 13.45 -6.14
CA GLY A 64 -10.45 13.14 -7.28
C GLY A 64 -9.03 13.66 -7.12
N GLU A 65 -8.88 14.93 -6.75
CA GLU A 65 -7.56 15.54 -6.50
C GLU A 65 -6.83 14.91 -5.31
N ILE A 66 -7.54 14.57 -4.23
CA ILE A 66 -6.95 13.85 -3.09
C ILE A 66 -6.44 12.48 -3.51
N VAL A 67 -7.22 11.73 -4.30
CA VAL A 67 -6.83 10.41 -4.80
C VAL A 67 -5.60 10.50 -5.71
N LYS A 68 -5.56 11.47 -6.63
CA LYS A 68 -4.38 11.73 -7.46
C LYS A 68 -3.15 12.06 -6.61
N GLY A 69 -3.32 12.90 -5.59
CA GLY A 69 -2.26 13.23 -4.63
C GLY A 69 -1.73 11.99 -3.89
N LEU A 70 -2.61 11.09 -3.47
CA LEU A 70 -2.23 9.84 -2.81
C LEU A 70 -1.47 8.88 -3.73
N ILE A 71 -1.88 8.76 -4.99
CA ILE A 71 -1.18 7.96 -6.00
C ILE A 71 0.23 8.52 -6.22
N CYS A 72 0.34 9.83 -6.50
CA CYS A 72 1.64 10.48 -6.70
C CYS A 72 2.55 10.33 -5.47
N TYR A 73 1.96 10.43 -4.28
CA TYR A 73 2.69 10.25 -3.03
C TYR A 73 3.14 8.79 -2.84
N PHE A 74 2.27 7.82 -3.14
CA PHE A 74 2.61 6.41 -3.12
C PHE A 74 3.81 6.11 -4.04
N ASP A 75 3.77 6.58 -5.28
CA ASP A 75 4.84 6.35 -6.26
C ASP A 75 6.20 6.87 -5.78
N LYS A 76 6.22 8.05 -5.15
CA LYS A 76 7.45 8.64 -4.59
C LYS A 76 7.88 7.99 -3.29
N ALA A 77 6.93 7.65 -2.43
CA ALA A 77 7.20 7.10 -1.10
C ALA A 77 7.63 5.63 -1.17
N LEU A 78 7.15 4.86 -2.15
CA LEU A 78 7.43 3.43 -2.25
C LEU A 78 8.93 3.11 -2.18
N PRO A 79 9.79 3.60 -3.10
CA PRO A 79 11.21 3.33 -3.05
C PRO A 79 11.92 3.96 -1.85
N VAL A 80 11.35 4.99 -1.23
CA VAL A 80 12.02 5.69 -0.13
C VAL A 80 11.78 4.99 1.21
N MET A 81 10.55 4.57 1.50
CA MET A 81 10.15 4.20 2.87
C MET A 81 9.13 3.07 3.02
N LEU A 82 8.52 2.56 1.94
CA LEU A 82 7.46 1.55 2.05
C LEU A 82 7.93 0.11 1.78
N LEU A 83 9.13 -0.05 1.22
CA LEU A 83 9.74 -1.36 0.94
C LEU A 83 10.64 -1.81 2.09
N TYR A 84 10.45 -3.05 2.52
CA TYR A 84 11.40 -3.76 3.35
C TYR A 84 12.67 -4.10 2.55
N LYS A 85 13.75 -4.43 3.27
CA LYS A 85 15.05 -4.75 2.66
C LYS A 85 14.97 -5.90 1.63
N SER A 86 14.18 -6.93 1.93
CA SER A 86 14.00 -8.11 1.05
C SER A 86 13.21 -7.82 -0.23
N GLU A 87 12.42 -6.75 -0.28
CA GLU A 87 11.64 -6.36 -1.47
C GLU A 87 12.45 -5.49 -2.45
N ARG A 88 13.64 -5.00 -2.05
CA ARG A 88 14.44 -4.05 -2.84
C ARG A 88 14.88 -4.61 -4.17
N GLN A 89 15.33 -5.86 -4.19
CA GLN A 89 15.72 -6.53 -5.43
C GLN A 89 14.54 -6.66 -6.40
N GLN A 90 13.38 -7.12 -5.90
CA GLN A 90 12.15 -7.23 -6.70
C GLN A 90 11.74 -5.86 -7.30
N TYR A 91 11.91 -4.77 -6.55
CA TYR A 91 11.66 -3.42 -7.06
C TYR A 91 12.64 -3.04 -8.17
N GLU A 92 13.95 -3.22 -7.97
CA GLU A 92 14.98 -2.87 -8.95
C GLU A 92 14.79 -3.61 -10.29
N GLU A 93 14.40 -4.89 -10.24
CA GLU A 93 14.13 -5.70 -11.42
C GLU A 93 12.90 -5.23 -12.22
N LEU A 94 11.87 -4.71 -11.53
CA LEU A 94 10.60 -4.30 -12.16
C LEU A 94 10.62 -2.86 -12.68
N MET A 95 11.44 -1.99 -12.09
CA MET A 95 11.41 -0.55 -12.35
C MET A 95 12.34 -0.11 -13.50
N ILE A 96 12.91 -1.07 -14.23
CA ILE A 96 13.80 -0.84 -15.38
C ILE A 96 13.10 -0.06 -16.51
N ASN A 97 11.77 -0.15 -16.61
CA ASN A 97 10.98 0.44 -17.69
C ASN A 97 10.23 1.74 -17.30
N ASP A 98 10.65 2.41 -16.23
CA ASP A 98 10.04 3.67 -15.73
C ASP A 98 8.51 3.56 -15.53
N VAL A 99 8.06 2.41 -15.04
CA VAL A 99 6.65 2.14 -14.80
C VAL A 99 6.26 2.69 -13.44
N SER A 100 5.12 3.39 -13.37
CA SER A 100 4.59 3.92 -12.10
C SER A 100 4.35 2.79 -11.09
N PRO A 101 4.88 2.88 -9.87
CA PRO A 101 4.66 1.86 -8.86
C PRO A 101 3.18 1.57 -8.54
N SER A 102 2.30 2.58 -8.62
CA SER A 102 0.85 2.43 -8.42
C SER A 102 0.19 1.43 -9.38
N SER A 103 0.77 1.25 -10.56
CA SER A 103 0.27 0.32 -11.58
C SER A 103 0.77 -1.12 -11.39
N ILE A 104 1.72 -1.34 -10.48
CA ILE A 104 2.37 -2.63 -10.23
C ILE A 104 2.06 -3.17 -8.83
N TYR A 105 2.08 -2.32 -7.82
CA TYR A 105 1.93 -2.71 -6.41
C TYR A 105 0.45 -2.71 -5.98
N GLY A 106 0.17 -3.42 -4.89
CA GLY A 106 -1.20 -3.72 -4.43
C GLY A 106 -1.59 -3.06 -3.11
N ALA A 107 -2.66 -3.59 -2.52
CA ALA A 107 -3.23 -3.10 -1.28
C ALA A 107 -2.29 -3.23 -0.07
N GLU A 108 -1.40 -4.22 -0.10
CA GLU A 108 -0.41 -4.49 0.95
C GLU A 108 0.48 -3.26 1.16
N HIS A 109 1.13 -2.79 0.09
CA HIS A 109 2.01 -1.63 0.10
C HIS A 109 1.24 -0.32 0.30
N LEU A 110 0.05 -0.21 -0.29
CA LEU A 110 -0.83 0.94 -0.05
C LEU A 110 -1.19 1.06 1.43
N LEU A 111 -1.41 -0.04 2.14
CA LEU A 111 -1.72 0.00 3.57
C LEU A 111 -0.54 0.49 4.40
N ARG A 112 0.70 0.16 4.00
CA ARG A 112 1.92 0.69 4.64
C ARG A 112 2.01 2.22 4.53
N LEU A 113 1.50 2.80 3.44
CA LEU A 113 1.42 4.25 3.27
C LEU A 113 0.65 4.92 4.41
N PHE A 114 -0.47 4.34 4.85
CA PHE A 114 -1.30 4.89 5.93
C PHE A 114 -0.60 4.92 7.30
N VAL A 115 0.46 4.12 7.49
CA VAL A 115 1.30 4.19 8.69
C VAL A 115 2.25 5.39 8.62
N ARG A 116 2.69 5.77 7.41
CA ARG A 116 3.63 6.87 7.16
C ARG A 116 2.95 8.21 6.95
N LEU A 117 1.70 8.23 6.48
CA LEU A 117 0.95 9.44 6.21
C LEU A 117 0.91 10.45 7.38
N PRO A 118 0.69 10.05 8.66
CA PRO A 118 0.71 11.00 9.78
C PRO A 118 1.94 11.91 9.84
N GLU A 119 3.11 11.39 9.50
CA GLU A 119 4.39 12.13 9.53
C GLU A 119 4.46 13.20 8.42
N LEU A 120 3.74 12.99 7.30
CA LEU A 120 3.72 13.91 6.15
C LEU A 120 2.50 14.84 6.12
N LEU A 121 1.39 14.44 6.74
CA LEU A 121 0.15 15.23 6.76
C LEU A 121 0.26 16.50 7.61
N SER A 122 1.27 16.60 8.48
CA SER A 122 1.64 17.86 9.13
C SER A 122 1.95 18.98 8.12
N GLN A 123 2.34 18.62 6.88
CA GLN A 123 2.73 19.55 5.82
C GLN A 123 1.69 19.65 4.68
N ALA A 124 0.67 18.78 4.63
CA ALA A 124 -0.26 18.68 3.51
C ALA A 124 -1.71 19.02 3.89
N ASN A 125 -2.39 19.83 3.08
CA ASN A 125 -3.79 20.23 3.27
C ASN A 125 -4.78 19.16 2.78
N ILE A 126 -4.59 17.89 3.20
CA ILE A 126 -5.47 16.78 2.81
C ILE A 126 -6.65 16.71 3.79
N GLU A 127 -7.87 16.59 3.26
CA GLU A 127 -9.06 16.38 4.08
C GLU A 127 -9.02 15.00 4.76
N GLU A 128 -8.89 15.00 6.08
CA GLU A 128 -8.80 13.81 6.93
C GLU A 128 -10.01 12.87 6.76
N GLU A 129 -11.20 13.43 6.49
CA GLU A 129 -12.43 12.65 6.26
C GLU A 129 -12.31 11.70 5.06
N THR A 130 -11.71 12.15 3.96
CA THR A 130 -11.54 11.34 2.75
C THR A 130 -10.58 10.19 2.99
N LEU A 131 -9.50 10.43 3.74
CA LEU A 131 -8.55 9.38 4.16
C LEU A 131 -9.20 8.36 5.08
N MET A 132 -9.95 8.83 6.08
CA MET A 132 -10.68 7.94 6.98
C MET A 132 -11.71 7.10 6.21
N GLU A 133 -12.45 7.66 5.25
CA GLU A 133 -13.42 6.91 4.46
C GLU A 133 -12.74 5.84 3.58
N LEU A 134 -11.67 6.21 2.88
CA LEU A 134 -10.88 5.26 2.09
C LEU A 134 -10.36 4.11 2.96
N GLN A 135 -9.77 4.41 4.11
CA GLN A 135 -9.20 3.39 5.00
C GLN A 135 -10.26 2.56 5.73
N GLN A 136 -11.15 3.23 6.48
CA GLN A 136 -12.08 2.60 7.42
C GLN A 136 -13.29 1.98 6.73
N LYS A 137 -13.78 2.60 5.66
CA LYS A 137 -14.99 2.13 4.98
C LYS A 137 -14.65 1.34 3.73
N PHE A 138 -13.67 1.74 2.93
CA PHE A 138 -13.42 1.08 1.64
C PHE A 138 -12.45 -0.09 1.77
N LEU A 139 -11.20 0.13 2.22
CA LEU A 139 -10.20 -0.94 2.34
C LEU A 139 -10.65 -2.03 3.32
N ARG A 140 -11.18 -1.63 4.49
CA ARG A 140 -11.67 -2.58 5.49
C ARG A 140 -12.83 -3.45 5.01
N LYS A 141 -13.78 -2.88 4.24
CA LYS A 141 -14.94 -3.65 3.73
C LYS A 141 -14.53 -4.63 2.63
N ASN A 142 -13.52 -4.29 1.84
CA ASN A 142 -13.04 -5.09 0.72
C ASN A 142 -11.78 -5.92 1.07
N GLN A 143 -11.49 -6.10 2.37
CA GLN A 143 -10.23 -6.66 2.82
C GLN A 143 -9.93 -8.04 2.18
N ASN A 144 -10.93 -8.94 2.14
CA ASN A 144 -10.75 -10.28 1.56
C ASN A 144 -10.48 -10.28 0.05
N ALA A 145 -10.91 -9.24 -0.66
CA ALA A 145 -10.71 -9.11 -2.10
C ALA A 145 -9.39 -8.41 -2.45
N PHE A 146 -8.84 -7.63 -1.52
CA PHE A 146 -7.69 -6.77 -1.77
C PHE A 146 -6.39 -7.32 -1.20
N PHE A 147 -6.44 -8.00 -0.05
CA PHE A 147 -5.24 -8.48 0.63
C PHE A 147 -5.07 -10.00 0.46
N LEU A 148 -3.84 -10.41 0.15
CA LEU A 148 -3.49 -11.83 0.10
C LEU A 148 -3.45 -12.44 1.51
N SER A 149 -3.85 -13.71 1.60
CA SER A 149 -3.69 -14.52 2.82
C SER A 149 -2.31 -15.17 2.94
N SER A 150 -1.54 -15.24 1.85
CA SER A 150 -0.19 -15.81 1.81
C SER A 150 0.65 -15.25 0.67
N TYR A 151 1.96 -15.19 0.87
CA TYR A 151 2.95 -14.66 -0.09
C TYR A 151 3.78 -15.81 -0.71
N HIS A 152 4.55 -15.52 -1.77
CA HIS A 152 5.40 -16.52 -2.45
C HIS A 152 6.83 -16.50 -1.91
N VAL A 153 7.50 -17.65 -1.95
CA VAL A 153 8.94 -17.73 -1.69
C VAL A 153 9.67 -17.33 -2.99
N PRO A 154 10.66 -16.44 -2.96
CA PRO A 154 11.45 -16.07 -4.14
C PRO A 154 12.26 -17.28 -4.67
N GLU A 155 12.30 -17.46 -5.99
CA GLU A 155 12.96 -18.62 -6.65
C GLU A 155 14.47 -18.72 -6.35
N ASN A 156 15.11 -17.60 -6.02
CA ASN A 156 16.52 -17.51 -5.62
C ASN A 156 16.82 -18.00 -4.19
N MET A 157 15.81 -18.43 -3.42
CA MET A 157 15.97 -19.04 -2.10
C MET A 157 16.00 -20.59 -2.13
N GLU A 158 15.72 -21.22 -3.28
CA GLU A 158 15.63 -22.69 -3.39
C GLU A 158 17.00 -23.40 -3.54
N THR A 159 18.10 -22.69 -3.77
CA THR A 159 19.42 -23.29 -4.07
C THR A 159 20.38 -23.31 -2.87
N SER A 160 19.88 -23.55 -1.66
CA SER A 160 20.75 -23.76 -0.49
C SER A 160 20.30 -24.89 0.42
N THR A 161 19.81 -25.99 -0.15
CA THR A 161 19.83 -27.29 0.53
C THR A 161 19.80 -28.40 -0.52
N ASN A 162 20.72 -29.35 -0.35
CA ASN A 162 20.82 -30.64 -1.02
C ASN A 162 21.70 -30.66 -2.28
N ASN A 163 23.00 -30.85 -2.05
CA ASN A 163 23.74 -32.00 -2.58
C ASN A 163 25.07 -32.11 -1.80
N ALA A 164 24.96 -32.64 -0.60
CA ALA A 164 26.04 -33.39 0.02
C ALA A 164 25.36 -34.69 0.45
N ASP A 165 25.50 -35.73 -0.37
CA ASP A 165 25.47 -37.14 0.02
C ASP A 165 25.95 -37.99 -1.18
N ASP A 166 26.99 -38.77 -0.90
CA ASP A 166 27.79 -39.74 -1.69
C ASP A 166 28.69 -39.26 -2.85
#